data_AF-A0A7C1YH63-F1
#
_entry.id   AF-A0A7C1YH63-F1
#
_cell.length_a   1.000
_cell.length_b   1.000
_cell.length_c   1.000
_cell.angle_alpha   90.00
_cell.angle_beta   90.00
_cell.angle_gamma   90.00
#
_symmetry.space_group_name_H-M   'P 1'
#
loop_
_entity.id
_entity.type
_entity.pdbx_description
1 polymer ?
#
loop_
_entity_poly.entity_id
_entity_poly.type
_entity_poly.pdbx_seq_one_letter_code
_entity_poly.pdbx_strand_id
1 'polypeptide(L)'
;MKHIQVLAVIGAGFCMTGCTADQGLARITDKLKLTDMEFFSADPQVAMGEVWRMEDGVLVCSGNPLGYLYTRQDYRDFTLKLEWRWHEDK
;
A
#
# COMPACT_ATOMS: atom_id res chain seq x y z
N MET A 1 -27.67 -61.09 -16.19
CA MET A 1 -27.63 -59.87 -15.34
C MET A 1 -26.97 -60.23 -14.01
N LYS A 2 -25.67 -59.98 -13.89
CA LYS A 2 -24.90 -60.06 -12.63
C LYS A 2 -23.98 -58.84 -12.62
N HIS A 3 -24.01 -58.12 -11.52
CA HIS A 3 -23.41 -56.80 -11.33
C HIS A 3 -21.88 -56.82 -11.50
N ILE A 4 -21.37 -55.86 -12.28
CA ILE A 4 -19.96 -55.52 -12.44
C ILE A 4 -19.59 -54.50 -11.35
N GLN A 5 -18.66 -54.87 -10.48
CA GLN A 5 -17.82 -53.90 -9.77
C GLN A 5 -16.39 -54.44 -9.77
N VAL A 6 -15.51 -53.79 -10.53
CA VAL A 6 -14.07 -53.89 -10.34
C VAL A 6 -13.57 -52.46 -10.18
N LEU A 7 -13.19 -52.13 -8.95
CA LEU A 7 -12.33 -50.99 -8.62
C LEU A 7 -10.96 -51.17 -9.28
N ALA A 8 -10.43 -50.12 -9.91
CA ALA A 8 -9.00 -49.89 -10.05
C ALA A 8 -8.77 -48.39 -10.30
N VAL A 9 -8.17 -47.64 -9.38
CA VAL A 9 -6.72 -47.41 -9.14
C VAL A 9 -6.44 -45.92 -9.38
N ILE A 10 -6.26 -45.22 -8.26
CA ILE A 10 -5.24 -44.20 -7.98
C ILE A 10 -4.66 -43.46 -9.20
N GLY A 11 -5.14 -42.23 -9.40
CA GLY A 11 -4.41 -41.18 -10.13
C GLY A 11 -4.10 -40.04 -9.18
N ALA A 12 -2.93 -40.09 -8.54
CA ALA A 12 -2.38 -38.97 -7.77
C ALA A 12 -2.00 -37.84 -8.75
N GLY A 13 -2.98 -37.02 -9.11
CA GLY A 13 -2.76 -35.76 -9.82
C GLY A 13 -2.24 -34.71 -8.84
N PHE A 14 -0.93 -34.71 -8.61
CA PHE A 14 -0.23 -33.65 -7.91
C PHE A 14 -0.29 -32.38 -8.78
N CYS A 15 -1.38 -31.63 -8.64
CA CYS A 15 -1.51 -30.31 -9.25
C CYS A 15 -0.60 -29.36 -8.47
N MET A 16 0.66 -29.22 -8.90
CA MET A 16 1.49 -28.07 -8.52
C MET A 16 0.96 -26.83 -9.23
N THR A 17 -0.23 -26.37 -8.83
CA THR A 17 -0.53 -24.95 -8.86
C THR A 17 0.36 -24.30 -7.83
N GLY A 18 1.62 -24.04 -8.23
CA GLY A 18 2.45 -23.02 -7.62
C GLY A 18 1.77 -21.67 -7.84
N CYS A 19 0.72 -21.41 -7.06
CA CYS A 19 0.37 -20.04 -6.75
C CYS A 19 1.54 -19.59 -5.87
N THR A 20 2.51 -18.90 -6.47
CA THR A 20 3.37 -18.03 -5.67
C THR A 20 2.42 -17.01 -5.07
N ALA A 21 1.91 -17.32 -3.88
CA ALA A 21 1.26 -16.35 -3.04
C ALA A 21 2.31 -15.26 -2.88
N ASP A 22 2.08 -14.12 -3.54
CA ASP A 22 2.77 -12.86 -3.30
C ASP A 22 2.79 -12.72 -1.78
N GLN A 23 3.93 -13.03 -1.17
CA GLN A 23 4.01 -13.13 0.27
C GLN A 23 3.63 -11.76 0.78
N GLY A 24 2.56 -11.73 1.57
CA GLY A 24 1.97 -10.53 2.14
C GLY A 24 2.98 -9.76 2.96
N LEU A 25 3.82 -8.98 2.27
CA LEU A 25 4.04 -7.61 2.70
C LEU A 25 2.62 -7.06 2.80
N ALA A 26 2.21 -6.66 3.99
CA ALA A 26 1.04 -5.82 4.13
C ALA A 26 1.28 -4.63 3.22
N ARG A 27 0.84 -4.77 1.98
CA ARG A 27 0.93 -3.76 0.97
C ARG A 27 0.05 -2.67 1.57
N ILE A 28 0.65 -1.57 1.97
CA ILE A 28 -0.08 -0.31 2.13
C ILE A 28 -0.47 0.13 0.69
N THR A 29 -1.22 -0.73 -0.01
CA THR A 29 -1.88 -0.48 -1.29
C THR A 29 -3.28 0.04 -1.07
N ASP A 30 -3.78 -0.02 0.16
CA ASP A 30 -4.87 0.84 0.60
C ASP A 30 -4.31 2.25 0.63
N LYS A 31 -4.48 2.94 -0.49
CA LYS A 31 -4.15 4.35 -0.77
C LYS A 31 -3.92 5.12 0.52
N LEU A 32 -2.65 5.45 0.80
CA LEU A 32 -2.25 6.22 1.99
C LEU A 32 -3.21 7.40 2.17
N LYS A 33 -4.02 7.35 3.23
CA LYS A 33 -5.00 8.41 3.51
C LYS A 33 -4.31 9.44 4.39
N LEU A 34 -4.50 10.73 4.11
CA LEU A 34 -4.05 11.79 5.01
C LEU A 34 -4.61 11.62 6.43
N THR A 35 -5.77 10.99 6.59
CA THR A 35 -6.37 10.72 7.90
C THR A 35 -5.53 9.80 8.79
N ASP A 36 -4.61 9.05 8.20
CA ASP A 36 -3.76 8.07 8.89
C ASP A 36 -2.32 8.60 9.10
N MET A 37 -2.08 9.86 8.71
CA MET A 37 -0.81 10.55 8.85
C MET A 37 -0.87 11.63 9.92
N GLU A 38 0.31 11.97 10.43
CA GLU A 38 0.56 13.14 11.25
C GLU A 38 1.53 14.08 10.51
N PHE A 39 1.59 15.32 10.98
CA PHE A 39 2.27 16.41 10.32
C PHE A 39 3.15 17.16 11.30
N PHE A 40 4.39 17.40 10.88
CA PHE A 40 5.28 18.34 11.52
C PHE A 40 5.41 19.60 10.66
N SER A 41 5.38 20.77 11.31
CA SER A 41 5.59 22.07 10.69
C SER A 41 6.69 22.84 11.43
N ALA A 42 7.51 23.58 10.68
CA ALA A 42 8.42 24.57 11.22
C ALA A 42 7.66 25.77 11.83
N ASP A 43 6.42 26.03 11.39
CA ASP A 43 5.51 26.96 12.04
C ASP A 43 4.35 26.17 12.70
N PRO A 44 4.32 26.05 14.04
CA PRO A 44 3.32 25.24 14.75
C PRO A 44 1.91 25.82 14.68
N GLN A 45 1.72 27.04 14.17
CA GLN A 45 0.39 27.64 14.01
C GLN A 45 -0.29 27.23 12.70
N VAL A 46 0.47 26.68 11.74
CA VAL A 46 -0.06 26.28 10.43
C VAL A 46 -0.66 24.88 10.51
N ALA A 47 -1.89 24.74 10.01
CA ALA A 47 -2.56 23.45 9.95
C ALA A 47 -2.04 22.60 8.79
N MET A 48 -2.08 21.26 8.94
CA MET A 48 -1.66 20.32 7.90
C MET A 48 -2.30 20.60 6.54
N GLY A 49 -3.61 20.88 6.52
CA GLY A 49 -4.37 21.16 5.30
C GLY A 49 -3.96 22.44 4.56
N GLU A 50 -3.12 23.29 5.17
CA GLU A 50 -2.58 24.48 4.52
C GLU A 50 -1.33 24.17 3.67
N VAL A 51 -0.63 23.09 4.01
CA VAL A 51 0.62 22.65 3.35
C VAL A 51 0.42 21.40 2.51
N TRP A 52 -0.37 20.44 3.02
CA TRP A 52 -0.60 19.12 2.43
C TRP A 52 -2.08 18.94 2.09
N ARG A 53 -2.36 18.65 0.81
CA ARG A 53 -3.74 18.48 0.31
C ARG A 53 -3.84 17.33 -0.68
N MET A 54 -5.04 16.75 -0.79
CA MET A 54 -5.36 15.87 -1.92
C MET A 54 -5.99 16.71 -3.03
N GLU A 55 -5.40 16.64 -4.22
CA GLU A 55 -5.93 17.27 -5.43
C GLU A 55 -5.92 16.23 -6.54
N ASP A 56 -7.09 15.92 -7.11
CA ASP A 56 -7.27 14.93 -8.18
C ASP A 56 -6.60 13.57 -7.92
N GLY A 57 -6.58 13.13 -6.66
CA GLY A 57 -5.97 11.87 -6.25
C GLY A 57 -4.45 11.91 -6.07
N VAL A 58 -3.83 13.08 -6.19
CA VAL A 58 -2.40 13.33 -5.95
C VAL A 58 -2.25 14.06 -4.60
N LEU A 59 -1.25 13.65 -3.82
CA LEU A 59 -0.82 14.38 -2.63
C LEU A 59 0.04 15.58 -3.04
N VAL A 60 -0.44 16.79 -2.79
CA VAL A 60 0.25 18.04 -3.11
C VAL A 60 0.87 18.64 -1.85
N CYS A 61 2.12 19.08 -1.95
CA CYS A 61 2.86 19.78 -0.91
C CYS A 61 3.26 21.18 -1.38
N SER A 62 2.82 22.23 -0.67
CA SER A 62 3.23 23.62 -0.97
C SER A 62 4.70 23.89 -0.61
N GLY A 63 5.20 23.19 0.41
CA GLY A 63 6.55 23.35 0.96
C GLY A 63 6.78 24.62 1.77
N ASN A 64 5.73 25.38 2.09
CA ASN A 64 5.81 26.60 2.91
C ASN A 64 4.66 26.65 3.93
N PRO A 65 4.95 26.66 5.25
CA PRO A 65 6.27 26.50 5.88
C PRO A 65 6.90 25.11 5.63
N LEU A 66 8.18 24.96 5.97
CA LEU A 66 8.87 23.66 5.89
C LEU A 66 8.23 22.65 6.85
N GLY A 67 8.14 21.39 6.44
CA GLY A 67 7.50 20.34 7.23
C GLY A 67 7.48 19.00 6.52
N TYR A 68 6.93 17.98 7.17
CA TYR A 68 6.81 16.63 6.62
C TYR A 68 5.61 15.87 7.19
N LEU A 69 5.12 14.89 6.43
CA LEU A 69 4.16 13.90 6.89
C LEU A 69 4.87 12.66 7.42
N TYR A 70 4.30 12.03 8.43
CA TYR A 70 4.74 10.73 8.94
C TYR A 70 3.54 9.88 9.30
N THR A 71 3.74 8.57 9.33
CA THR A 71 2.68 7.63 9.70
C THR A 71 2.53 7.60 11.22
N ARG A 72 1.31 7.33 11.71
CA ARG A 72 1.06 7.11 13.15
C ARG A 72 1.69 5.82 13.69
N GLN A 73 1.93 4.86 12.80
CA GLN A 73 2.49 3.57 13.14
C GLN A 73 3.99 3.55 12.86
N ASP A 74 4.74 2.91 13.74
CA ASP A 74 6.16 2.68 13.51
C ASP A 74 6.37 1.42 12.68
N TYR A 75 7.23 1.51 11.67
CA TYR A 75 7.66 0.38 10.86
C TYR A 75 9.18 0.22 10.96
N ARG A 76 9.64 -1.01 11.14
CA ARG A 76 11.08 -1.33 11.20
C ARG A 76 11.63 -1.74 9.84
N ASP A 77 11.12 -2.85 9.31
CA ASP A 77 11.55 -3.42 8.04
C ASP A 77 10.45 -3.18 7.00
N PHE A 78 10.71 -2.29 6.02
CA PHE A 78 9.72 -1.92 5.01
C PHE A 78 10.36 -1.56 3.68
N THR A 79 9.57 -1.66 2.62
CA THR A 79 9.91 -1.13 1.28
C THR A 79 8.90 -0.04 0.94
N LEU A 80 9.36 1.20 0.79
CA LEU A 80 8.54 2.32 0.34
C LEU A 80 8.67 2.51 -1.17
N LYS A 81 7.54 2.52 -1.87
CA LYS A 81 7.46 2.83 -3.31
C LYS A 81 6.44 3.93 -3.53
N LEU A 82 6.85 4.99 -4.23
CA LEU A 82 6.00 6.14 -4.55
C LEU A 82 6.34 6.69 -5.94
N GLU A 83 5.35 7.32 -6.56
CA GLU A 83 5.53 8.15 -7.76
C GLU A 83 5.53 9.62 -7.33
N TRP A 84 6.40 10.43 -7.93
CA TRP A 84 6.54 11.84 -7.57
C TRP A 84 6.88 12.69 -8.80
N ARG A 85 6.54 13.98 -8.72
CA ARG A 85 6.94 15.02 -9.67
C ARG A 85 7.08 16.36 -8.96
N TRP A 86 7.83 17.28 -9.55
CA TRP A 86 7.77 18.68 -9.18
C TRP A 86 6.58 19.36 -9.86
N HIS A 87 6.03 20.41 -9.24
CA HIS A 87 5.08 21.28 -9.93
C HIS A 87 5.83 22.09 -11.00
N GLU A 88 5.22 22.28 -12.17
CA GLU A 88 5.88 22.93 -13.33
C GLU A 88 6.19 24.42 -13.06
N ASP A 89 5.45 25.06 -12.15
CA ASP A 89 5.63 26.47 -11.78
C ASP A 89 6.77 26.72 -10.75
N LYS A 90 7.84 25.94 -10.79
CA LYS A 90 9.02 26.09 -9.91
C LYS A 90 10.23 26.57 -10.70
#